data_AF-A0A7W0FVB1-F1
#
_entry.id   AF-A0A7W0FVB1-F1
#
_cell.length_a   1.000
_cell.length_b   1.000
_cell.length_c   1.000
_cell.angle_alpha   90.00
_cell.angle_beta   90.00
_cell.angle_gamma   90.00
#
_symmetry.space_group_name_H-M   'P 1'
#
loop_
_entity.id
_entity.type
_entity.pdbx_description
1 polymer ?
#
loop_
_entity_poly.entity_id
_entity_poly.type
_entity_poly.pdbx_seq_one_letter_code
_entity_poly.pdbx_strand_id
1 'polypeptide(L)'
;MRWFNFLPIFDIIDVNEQPIGRIEEQFSWFMPTFRFISPSNLIQAEASRNFWGTTYTVIDTITEEVIATMHRSFFRFKDDWHVKIHNPELFLQKGIDFRLFVVVMAFQTDRDTWVRSMNSIRNYSVPSNDSEKPEIATEEDFSNSIKDLQNELESFRNRMDPVEPKEEDFATVDAIVTEKLKEESENANPDDASLNKLERGYKVLLPLLTQEGLSPSQKSTLFLMMDHHLKSVK
;
A
#
# COMPACT_ATOMS: atom_id res chain seq x y z
N MET A 1 -26.86 15.73 -7.80
CA MET A 1 -26.77 14.29 -7.50
C MET A 1 -25.32 13.86 -7.67
N ARG A 2 -24.60 13.59 -6.58
CA ARG A 2 -23.22 13.04 -6.63
C ARG A 2 -23.33 11.53 -6.42
N TRP A 3 -23.00 10.75 -7.46
CA TRP A 3 -22.99 9.29 -7.39
C TRP A 3 -21.69 8.86 -6.71
N PHE A 4 -21.83 8.14 -5.60
CA PHE A 4 -20.85 7.35 -4.84
C PHE A 4 -19.36 7.67 -5.01
N ASN A 5 -18.82 8.60 -4.20
CA ASN A 5 -17.40 8.57 -3.86
C ASN A 5 -17.20 7.44 -2.83
N PHE A 6 -16.80 6.25 -3.28
CA PHE A 6 -16.46 5.13 -2.40
C PHE A 6 -15.10 5.28 -1.71
N LEU A 7 -14.32 6.29 -2.09
CA LEU A 7 -12.99 6.53 -1.54
C LEU A 7 -13.06 7.52 -0.37
N PRO A 8 -12.30 7.28 0.71
CA PRO A 8 -12.22 8.19 1.84
C PRO A 8 -11.82 9.61 1.42
N ILE A 9 -12.57 10.58 1.96
CA ILE A 9 -12.28 12.01 1.86
C ILE A 9 -12.25 12.54 3.29
N PHE A 10 -11.17 13.22 3.64
CA PHE A 10 -10.98 13.83 4.96
C PHE A 10 -10.94 15.34 4.80
N ASP A 11 -12.03 16.01 5.16
CA ASP A 11 -12.04 17.47 5.29
C ASP A 11 -11.41 17.85 6.63
N ILE A 12 -10.46 18.77 6.60
CA ILE A 12 -9.67 19.15 7.77
C ILE A 12 -9.92 20.63 8.04
N ILE A 13 -10.46 20.90 9.23
CA ILE A 13 -10.81 22.23 9.72
C ILE A 13 -10.01 22.54 10.99
N ASP A 14 -9.75 23.82 11.24
CA ASP A 14 -9.08 24.26 12.46
C ASP A 14 -10.06 24.40 13.64
N VAL A 15 -9.53 24.81 14.80
CA VAL A 15 -10.32 25.00 16.03
C VAL A 15 -11.36 26.13 15.92
N ASN A 16 -11.27 26.98 14.90
CA ASN A 16 -12.19 28.07 14.60
C ASN A 16 -13.11 27.73 13.42
N GLU A 17 -13.22 26.45 13.07
CA GLU A 17 -14.00 25.93 11.94
C GLU A 17 -13.55 26.47 10.56
N GLN A 18 -12.33 27.00 10.44
CA GLN A 18 -11.79 27.43 9.15
C GLN A 18 -11.23 26.23 8.38
N PRO A 19 -11.50 26.13 7.06
CA PRO A 19 -10.98 25.03 6.25
C PRO A 19 -9.47 25.17 6.07
N ILE A 20 -8.74 24.12 6.42
CA ILE A 20 -7.29 24.00 6.21
C ILE A 20 -7.02 23.33 4.86
N GLY A 21 -7.85 22.38 4.49
CA GLY A 21 -7.74 21.62 3.25
C GLY A 21 -8.47 20.29 3.36
N ARG A 22 -8.23 19.40 2.41
CA ARG A 22 -8.77 18.05 2.42
C ARG A 22 -7.78 17.03 1.88
N ILE A 23 -7.94 15.80 2.30
CA ILE A 23 -7.18 14.65 1.80
C ILE A 23 -8.14 13.73 1.06
N GLU A 24 -7.80 13.38 -0.18
CA GLU A 24 -8.58 12.45 -0.99
C GLU A 24 -7.75 11.21 -1.32
N GLU A 25 -8.29 10.02 -1.03
CA GLU A 25 -7.71 8.77 -1.54
C GLU A 25 -7.98 8.66 -3.04
N GLN A 26 -6.92 8.39 -3.80
CA GLN A 26 -6.95 8.09 -5.22
C GLN A 26 -7.12 6.59 -5.40
N PHE A 27 -7.91 6.20 -6.41
CA PHE A 27 -7.89 4.81 -6.83
C PHE A 27 -6.51 4.47 -7.40
N SER A 28 -5.88 3.46 -6.83
CA SER A 28 -4.65 2.87 -7.33
C SER A 28 -4.73 1.36 -7.22
N TRP A 29 -4.16 0.65 -8.20
CA TRP A 29 -4.19 -0.80 -8.27
C TRP A 29 -3.34 -1.46 -7.20
N PHE A 30 -2.19 -0.89 -6.85
CA PHE A 30 -1.24 -1.51 -5.93
C PHE A 30 -0.85 -0.63 -4.74
N MET A 31 -0.89 0.68 -4.92
CA MET A 31 -0.26 1.65 -4.01
C MET A 31 -1.28 2.72 -3.63
N PRO A 32 -1.90 2.65 -2.45
CA PRO A 32 -2.78 3.72 -1.99
C PRO A 32 -2.09 5.08 -2.11
N THR A 33 -2.72 6.00 -2.83
CA THR A 33 -2.22 7.36 -3.06
C THR A 33 -3.22 8.34 -2.49
N PHE A 34 -2.74 9.39 -1.83
CA PHE A 34 -3.55 10.42 -1.20
C PHE A 34 -3.15 11.78 -1.75
N ARG A 35 -4.12 12.61 -2.12
CA ARG A 35 -3.89 13.98 -2.56
C ARG A 35 -4.11 14.96 -1.44
N PHE A 36 -3.18 15.90 -1.27
CA PHE A 36 -3.33 17.01 -0.33
C PHE A 36 -3.91 18.17 -1.12
N ILE A 37 -5.12 18.58 -0.78
CA ILE A 37 -5.87 19.58 -1.53
C ILE A 37 -6.09 20.80 -0.64
N SER A 38 -5.66 21.96 -1.12
CA SER A 38 -5.84 23.23 -0.42
C SER A 38 -7.33 23.64 -0.34
N PRO A 39 -7.70 24.63 0.49
CA PRO A 39 -9.05 25.17 0.52
C PRO A 39 -9.49 25.78 -0.82
N SER A 40 -8.52 26.21 -1.64
CA SER A 40 -8.74 26.69 -3.01
C SER A 40 -8.88 25.58 -4.05
N ASN A 41 -8.95 24.31 -3.64
CA ASN A 41 -9.00 23.11 -4.48
C ASN A 41 -7.74 22.88 -5.36
N LEU A 42 -6.57 23.37 -4.93
CA LEU A 42 -5.30 23.07 -5.60
C LEU A 42 -4.66 21.82 -4.99
N ILE A 43 -4.19 20.91 -5.83
CA ILE A 43 -3.41 19.75 -5.39
C ILE A 43 -2.00 20.25 -5.05
N GLN A 44 -1.67 20.21 -3.76
CA GLN A 44 -0.39 20.69 -3.24
C GLN A 44 0.69 19.61 -3.25
N ALA A 45 0.28 18.36 -3.02
CA ALA A 45 1.17 17.19 -2.98
C ALA A 45 0.38 15.89 -3.15
N GLU A 46 1.12 14.83 -3.45
CA GLU A 46 0.63 13.45 -3.43
C GLU A 46 1.46 12.61 -2.47
N ALA A 47 0.80 11.81 -1.65
CA ALA A 47 1.42 10.84 -0.75
C ALA A 47 1.08 9.43 -1.21
N SER A 48 2.07 8.66 -1.65
CA SER A 48 1.88 7.28 -2.10
C SER A 48 2.54 6.29 -1.16
N ARG A 49 1.92 5.13 -0.99
CA ARG A 49 2.44 4.00 -0.21
C ARG A 49 3.11 2.98 -1.11
N ASN A 50 4.24 2.42 -0.71
CA ASN A 50 4.77 1.24 -1.40
C ASN A 50 3.86 0.02 -1.22
N PHE A 51 4.08 -1.02 -2.02
CA PHE A 51 3.26 -2.23 -2.00
C PHE A 51 3.21 -2.90 -0.61
N TRP A 52 4.33 -2.87 0.11
CA TRP A 52 4.48 -3.49 1.43
C TRP A 52 3.86 -2.71 2.58
N GLY A 53 3.50 -1.44 2.35
CA GLY A 53 3.06 -0.53 3.40
C GLY A 53 4.12 -0.15 4.41
N THR A 54 5.40 -0.17 4.02
CA THR A 54 6.52 0.21 4.89
C THR A 54 7.01 1.62 4.61
N THR A 55 6.77 2.12 3.40
CA THR A 55 7.27 3.42 2.96
C THR A 55 6.14 4.26 2.38
N TYR A 56 6.12 5.52 2.78
CA TYR A 56 5.31 6.58 2.22
C TYR A 56 6.19 7.65 1.63
N THR A 57 5.88 8.06 0.41
CA THR A 57 6.58 9.14 -0.27
C THR A 57 5.61 10.25 -0.55
N VAL A 58 5.89 11.44 -0.03
CA VAL A 58 5.17 12.67 -0.35
C VAL A 58 5.95 13.39 -1.43
N ILE A 59 5.33 13.57 -2.59
CA ILE A 59 5.91 14.25 -3.74
C ILE A 59 5.15 15.55 -4.02
N ASP A 60 5.85 16.54 -4.54
CA ASP A 60 5.22 17.69 -5.18
C ASP A 60 4.72 17.27 -6.56
N THR A 61 3.45 17.56 -6.87
CA THR A 61 2.84 17.14 -8.15
C THR A 61 3.28 17.99 -9.35
N ILE A 62 3.95 19.13 -9.11
CA ILE A 62 4.41 20.02 -10.18
C ILE A 62 5.88 19.79 -10.50
N THR A 63 6.74 19.76 -9.48
CA THR A 63 8.19 19.57 -9.65
C THR A 63 8.61 18.10 -9.64
N GLU A 64 7.71 17.20 -9.23
CA GLU A 64 7.98 15.77 -9.00
C GLU A 64 9.09 15.51 -7.95
N GLU A 65 9.47 16.54 -7.19
CA GLU A 65 10.45 16.41 -6.12
C GLU A 65 9.84 15.74 -4.88
N VAL A 66 10.64 14.90 -4.23
CA VAL A 66 10.27 14.28 -2.96
C VAL A 66 10.34 15.33 -1.85
N ILE A 67 9.19 15.62 -1.24
CA ILE A 67 9.06 16.56 -0.13
C ILE A 67 9.46 15.88 1.18
N ALA A 68 8.87 14.72 1.45
CA ALA A 68 9.08 13.96 2.67
C ALA A 68 8.91 12.46 2.41
N THR A 69 9.63 11.65 3.18
CA THR A 69 9.39 10.20 3.26
C THR A 69 9.09 9.80 4.69
N MET A 70 8.17 8.85 4.82
CA MET A 70 7.91 8.18 6.08
C MET A 70 8.23 6.72 5.89
N HIS A 71 9.02 6.15 6.77
CA HIS A 71 9.42 4.76 6.67
C HIS A 71 9.29 4.07 8.02
N ARG A 72 8.96 2.79 7.96
CA ARG A 72 9.05 1.86 9.08
C ARG A 72 9.78 0.62 8.62
N SER A 73 10.35 -0.12 9.58
CA SER A 73 10.97 -1.41 9.26
C SER A 73 9.93 -2.39 8.72
N PHE A 74 10.36 -3.24 7.79
CA PHE A 74 9.52 -4.31 7.24
C PHE A 74 9.16 -5.36 8.31
N PHE A 75 10.11 -5.69 9.18
CA PHE A 75 9.88 -6.56 10.33
C PHE A 75 9.34 -5.75 11.51
N ARG A 76 8.05 -5.91 11.78
CA ARG A 76 7.28 -5.12 12.75
C ARG A 76 7.53 -5.53 14.21
N PHE A 77 8.78 -5.51 14.67
CA PHE A 77 9.06 -5.67 16.11
C PHE A 77 8.52 -4.49 16.92
N LYS A 78 8.41 -3.31 16.29
CA LYS A 78 7.79 -2.09 16.83
C LYS A 78 7.05 -1.35 15.71
N ASP A 79 5.97 -0.67 16.05
CA ASP A 79 5.20 0.18 15.12
C ASP A 79 5.76 1.63 15.12
N ASP A 80 7.09 1.75 14.99
CA ASP A 80 7.78 3.04 14.97
C ASP A 80 7.88 3.55 13.52
N TRP A 81 7.32 4.73 13.27
CA TRP A 81 7.46 5.45 12.00
C TRP A 81 8.53 6.51 12.11
N HIS A 82 9.42 6.55 11.12
CA HIS A 82 10.46 7.54 10.98
C HIS A 82 10.12 8.48 9.82
N VAL A 83 10.00 9.77 10.13
CA VAL A 83 9.72 10.81 9.14
C VAL A 83 11.02 11.53 8.78
N LYS A 84 11.30 11.65 7.48
CA LYS A 84 12.39 12.44 6.93
C LYS A 84 11.80 13.49 5.98
N ILE A 85 11.97 14.76 6.32
CA ILE A 85 11.64 15.88 5.43
C ILE A 85 12.89 16.14 4.57
N HIS A 86 12.77 15.99 3.26
CA HIS A 86 13.88 16.20 2.32
C HIS A 86 13.96 17.66 1.87
N ASN A 87 12.80 18.27 1.59
CA ASN A 87 12.72 19.66 1.15
C ASN A 87 11.72 20.45 2.03
N PRO A 88 12.18 21.03 3.16
CA PRO A 88 11.30 21.79 4.05
C PRO A 88 10.80 23.09 3.38
N GLU A 89 11.53 23.63 2.41
CA GLU A 89 11.11 24.84 1.70
C GLU A 89 9.89 24.59 0.83
N LEU A 90 9.82 23.47 0.11
CA LEU A 90 8.64 23.09 -0.66
C LEU A 90 7.40 22.94 0.22
N PHE A 91 7.57 22.36 1.42
CA PHE A 91 6.49 22.22 2.39
C PHE A 91 5.87 23.58 2.76
N LEU A 92 6.71 24.59 3.00
CA LEU A 92 6.30 25.94 3.33
C LEU A 92 5.74 26.71 2.12
N GLN A 93 6.41 26.64 0.96
CA GLN A 93 6.04 27.36 -0.25
C GLN A 93 4.67 26.91 -0.80
N LYS A 94 4.40 25.60 -0.76
CA LYS A 94 3.11 25.05 -1.18
C LYS A 94 2.00 25.33 -0.18
N GLY A 95 2.34 25.79 1.02
CA GLY A 95 1.38 25.96 2.12
C GLY A 95 0.75 24.64 2.52
N ILE A 96 1.53 23.55 2.52
CA ILE A 96 1.05 22.27 3.03
C ILE A 96 0.96 22.39 4.54
N ASP A 97 -0.26 22.33 5.08
CA ASP A 97 -0.44 22.35 6.51
C ASP A 97 0.00 21.01 7.13
N PHE A 98 0.79 21.06 8.20
CA PHE A 98 1.29 19.87 8.89
C PHE A 98 0.16 18.97 9.39
N ARG A 99 -1.04 19.51 9.64
CA ARG A 99 -2.21 18.73 10.04
C ARG A 99 -2.69 17.79 8.94
N LEU A 100 -2.59 18.20 7.67
CA LEU A 100 -2.88 17.31 6.53
C LEU A 100 -1.93 16.11 6.54
N PHE A 101 -0.64 16.38 6.75
CA PHE A 101 0.37 15.35 6.84
C PHE A 101 0.14 14.39 8.03
N VAL A 102 -0.19 14.93 9.21
CA VAL A 102 -0.52 14.12 10.40
C VAL A 102 -1.77 13.26 10.20
N VAL A 103 -2.80 13.76 9.53
CA VAL A 103 -4.01 12.96 9.26
C VAL A 103 -3.71 11.79 8.33
N VAL A 104 -2.86 11.97 7.31
CA VAL A 104 -2.39 10.84 6.49
C VAL A 104 -1.66 9.82 7.34
N MET A 105 -0.77 10.25 8.24
CA MET A 105 -0.07 9.34 9.17
C MET A 105 -1.04 8.57 10.09
N ALA A 106 -2.02 9.27 10.67
CA ALA A 106 -3.01 8.68 11.57
C ALA A 106 -3.87 7.65 10.84
N PHE A 107 -4.36 7.98 9.65
CA PHE A 107 -5.19 7.06 8.86
C PHE A 107 -4.46 5.76 8.51
N GLN A 108 -3.13 5.78 8.35
CA GLN A 108 -2.37 4.55 8.12
C GLN A 108 -2.36 3.63 9.33
N THR A 109 -2.12 4.21 10.49
CA THR A 109 -2.09 3.45 11.74
C THR A 109 -3.48 2.88 12.03
N ASP A 110 -4.53 3.67 11.80
CA ASP A 110 -5.91 3.24 11.99
C ASP A 110 -6.37 2.21 10.97
N ARG A 111 -6.04 2.34 9.68
CA ARG A 111 -6.43 1.35 8.65
C ARG A 111 -5.78 0.00 8.91
N ASP A 112 -4.49 -0.01 9.23
CA ASP A 112 -3.79 -1.24 9.58
C ASP A 112 -4.35 -1.86 10.88
N THR A 113 -4.68 -1.04 11.89
CA THR A 113 -5.26 -1.50 13.17
C THR A 113 -6.69 -1.99 13.01
N TRP A 114 -7.51 -1.31 12.21
CA TRP A 114 -8.90 -1.65 11.96
C TRP A 114 -9.04 -2.96 11.19
N VAL A 115 -8.21 -3.19 10.17
CA VAL A 115 -8.14 -4.47 9.45
C VAL A 115 -7.79 -5.60 10.43
N ARG A 116 -6.79 -5.41 11.29
CA ARG A 116 -6.42 -6.40 12.32
C ARG A 116 -7.56 -6.65 13.32
N SER A 117 -8.24 -5.60 13.76
CA SER A 117 -9.36 -5.70 14.70
C SER A 117 -10.57 -6.41 14.08
N MET A 118 -10.90 -6.13 12.82
CA MET A 118 -11.98 -6.83 12.11
C MET A 118 -11.69 -8.33 11.95
N ASN A 119 -10.46 -8.70 11.62
CA ASN A 119 -10.07 -10.12 11.50
C ASN A 119 -10.20 -10.85 12.86
N SER A 120 -9.90 -10.17 13.97
CA SER A 120 -10.07 -10.75 15.32
C SER A 120 -11.53 -10.97 15.74
N ILE A 121 -12.44 -10.09 15.34
CA ILE A 121 -13.88 -10.15 15.68
C ILE A 121 -14.62 -11.17 14.81
N ARG A 122 -14.19 -11.38 13.57
CA ARG A 122 -14.79 -12.38 12.65
C ARG A 122 -14.61 -13.82 13.12
N ASN A 123 -13.57 -14.10 13.91
CA ASN A 123 -13.38 -15.42 14.54
C ASN A 123 -14.45 -15.76 15.60
N TYR A 124 -15.39 -14.85 15.88
CA TYR A 124 -16.44 -15.02 16.91
C TYR A 124 -17.89 -14.83 16.42
N SER A 125 -18.18 -14.74 15.12
CA SER A 125 -19.53 -14.38 14.64
C SER A 125 -20.23 -15.48 13.79
N VAL A 126 -21.16 -16.17 14.46
CA VAL A 126 -22.50 -16.69 14.10
C VAL A 126 -22.89 -16.82 12.61
N PRO A 127 -23.53 -17.94 12.18
CA PRO A 127 -23.99 -18.12 10.80
C PRO A 127 -25.13 -17.16 10.46
N SER A 128 -25.00 -16.37 9.39
CA SER A 128 -26.09 -15.54 8.85
C SER A 128 -26.64 -16.15 7.56
N ASN A 129 -27.94 -16.41 7.54
CA ASN A 129 -28.69 -16.88 6.36
C ASN A 129 -28.82 -15.78 5.29
N ASP A 130 -28.65 -16.22 4.04
CA ASP A 130 -29.21 -15.76 2.77
C ASP A 130 -29.59 -14.28 2.59
N SER A 131 -28.92 -13.65 1.63
CA SER A 131 -29.54 -12.74 0.65
C SER A 131 -28.63 -12.67 -0.58
N GLU A 132 -29.21 -12.91 -1.76
CA GLU A 132 -28.58 -12.82 -3.08
C GLU A 132 -27.77 -11.51 -3.21
N LYS A 133 -26.46 -11.66 -3.38
CA LYS A 133 -25.53 -10.58 -3.72
C LYS A 133 -25.08 -10.73 -5.17
N PRO A 134 -24.79 -9.62 -5.87
CA PRO A 134 -24.21 -9.65 -7.22
C PRO A 134 -22.94 -10.52 -7.25
N GLU A 135 -22.58 -11.06 -8.43
CA GLU A 135 -21.32 -11.79 -8.71
C GLU A 135 -20.09 -10.94 -8.35
N ILE A 136 -19.83 -10.84 -7.07
CA ILE A 136 -18.62 -10.31 -6.46
C ILE A 136 -17.84 -11.57 -6.11
N ALA A 137 -16.59 -11.65 -6.57
CA ALA A 137 -15.67 -12.74 -6.22
C ALA A 137 -15.90 -13.16 -4.77
N THR A 138 -16.28 -14.42 -4.59
CA THR A 138 -16.71 -14.90 -3.29
C THR A 138 -15.52 -14.90 -2.33
N GLU A 139 -15.79 -14.82 -1.02
CA GLU A 139 -14.73 -14.92 -0.01
C GLU A 139 -13.96 -16.26 -0.14
N GLU A 140 -14.61 -17.28 -0.69
CA GLU A 140 -14.03 -18.57 -1.03
C GLU A 140 -13.03 -18.46 -2.20
N ASP A 141 -13.37 -17.72 -3.27
CA ASP A 141 -12.46 -17.47 -4.40
C ASP A 141 -11.19 -16.75 -3.93
N PHE A 142 -11.31 -15.75 -3.07
CA PHE A 142 -10.15 -15.05 -2.51
C PHE A 142 -9.27 -15.96 -1.63
N SER A 143 -9.91 -16.78 -0.80
CA SER A 143 -9.21 -17.75 0.05
C SER A 143 -8.44 -18.77 -0.79
N ASN A 144 -9.02 -19.23 -1.90
CA ASN A 144 -8.37 -20.16 -2.83
C ASN A 144 -7.20 -19.49 -3.56
N SER A 145 -7.36 -18.26 -4.08
CA SER A 145 -6.24 -17.51 -4.67
C SER A 145 -5.08 -17.33 -3.69
N ILE A 146 -5.34 -17.02 -2.42
CA ILE A 146 -4.28 -16.92 -1.39
C ILE A 146 -3.57 -18.27 -1.20
N LYS A 147 -4.31 -19.38 -1.12
CA LYS A 147 -3.71 -20.71 -0.96
C LYS A 147 -2.85 -21.09 -2.16
N ASP A 148 -3.30 -20.78 -3.37
CA ASP A 148 -2.54 -21.07 -4.59
C ASP A 148 -1.21 -20.30 -4.61
N LEU A 149 -1.23 -19.02 -4.26
CA LEU A 149 -0.02 -18.21 -4.11
C LEU A 149 0.92 -18.75 -3.03
N GLN A 150 0.37 -19.26 -1.92
CA GLN A 150 1.16 -19.89 -0.85
C GLN A 150 1.83 -21.17 -1.33
N ASN A 151 1.09 -22.04 -2.01
CA ASN A 151 1.62 -23.28 -2.58
C ASN A 151 2.74 -23.00 -3.59
N GLU A 152 2.56 -21.95 -4.42
CA GLU A 152 3.58 -21.54 -5.38
C GLU A 152 4.85 -21.04 -4.68
N LEU A 153 4.72 -20.19 -3.65
CA LEU A 153 5.86 -19.76 -2.84
C LEU A 153 6.55 -20.92 -2.12
N GLU A 154 5.81 -21.87 -1.55
CA GLU A 154 6.40 -23.05 -0.92
C GLU A 154 7.19 -23.89 -1.92
N SER A 155 6.70 -24.02 -3.15
CA SER A 155 7.44 -24.69 -4.22
C SER A 155 8.75 -23.97 -4.55
N PHE A 156 8.79 -22.64 -4.44
CA PHE A 156 10.01 -21.84 -4.59
C PHE A 156 10.97 -22.03 -3.43
N ARG A 157 10.46 -22.03 -2.20
CA ARG A 157 11.25 -22.27 -0.99
C ARG A 157 12.05 -23.58 -1.07
N ASN A 158 11.43 -24.63 -1.61
CA ASN A 158 12.08 -25.94 -1.76
C ASN A 158 13.17 -25.98 -2.85
N ARG A 159 13.18 -25.00 -3.76
CA ARG A 159 14.12 -24.91 -4.89
C ARG A 159 15.22 -23.87 -4.67
N MET A 160 15.05 -22.97 -3.70
CA MET A 160 15.98 -21.89 -3.43
C MET A 160 17.08 -22.34 -2.46
N ASP A 161 18.33 -22.02 -2.77
CA ASP A 161 19.41 -22.19 -1.82
C ASP A 161 19.20 -21.29 -0.60
N PRO A 162 19.44 -21.78 0.63
CA PRO A 162 19.30 -20.97 1.83
C PRO A 162 20.36 -19.88 1.84
N VAL A 163 20.00 -18.69 1.36
CA VAL A 163 20.80 -17.48 1.42
C VAL A 163 20.13 -16.53 2.41
N GLU A 164 20.90 -16.03 3.37
CA GLU A 164 20.39 -15.08 4.36
C GLU A 164 20.17 -13.69 3.71
N PRO A 165 18.96 -13.11 3.82
CA PRO A 165 18.68 -11.75 3.36
C PRO A 165 19.57 -10.72 4.04
N LYS A 166 20.08 -9.74 3.28
CA LYS A 166 20.80 -8.58 3.84
C LYS A 166 19.85 -7.40 4.00
N GLU A 167 20.09 -6.57 5.02
CA GLU A 167 19.27 -5.38 5.28
C GLU A 167 19.24 -4.41 4.09
N GLU A 168 20.37 -4.22 3.41
CA GLU A 168 20.51 -3.36 2.22
C GLU A 168 19.68 -3.87 1.03
N ASP A 169 19.42 -5.17 0.95
CA ASP A 169 18.64 -5.76 -0.12
C ASP A 169 17.15 -5.39 -0.01
N PHE A 170 16.64 -5.11 1.19
CA PHE A 170 15.22 -4.74 1.36
C PHE A 170 14.89 -3.43 0.63
N ALA A 171 15.73 -2.41 0.77
CA ALA A 171 15.54 -1.14 0.09
C ALA A 171 15.66 -1.29 -1.44
N THR A 172 16.62 -2.11 -1.89
CA THR A 172 16.84 -2.37 -3.32
C THR A 172 15.67 -3.14 -3.94
N VAL A 173 15.22 -4.20 -3.27
CA VAL A 173 14.08 -5.02 -3.70
C VAL A 173 12.79 -4.20 -3.68
N ASP A 174 12.57 -3.35 -2.67
CA ASP A 174 11.40 -2.46 -2.60
C ASP A 174 11.35 -1.49 -3.80
N ALA A 175 12.49 -0.91 -4.18
CA ALA A 175 12.58 -0.05 -5.36
C ALA A 175 12.21 -0.79 -6.65
N ILE A 176 12.74 -2.01 -6.84
CA ILE A 176 12.45 -2.86 -8.02
C ILE A 176 10.98 -3.25 -8.06
N VAL A 177 10.42 -3.69 -6.92
CA VAL A 177 9.00 -4.05 -6.79
C VAL A 177 8.11 -2.86 -7.11
N THR A 178 8.46 -1.68 -6.59
CA THR A 178 7.71 -0.45 -6.82
C THR A 178 7.69 -0.07 -8.30
N GLU A 179 8.84 -0.12 -8.96
CA GLU A 179 8.96 0.13 -10.40
C GLU A 179 8.12 -0.86 -11.22
N LYS A 180 8.26 -2.16 -10.95
CA LYS A 180 7.53 -3.22 -11.68
C LYS A 180 6.02 -3.11 -11.54
N LEU A 181 5.53 -2.81 -10.34
CA LEU A 181 4.10 -2.63 -10.09
C LEU A 181 3.56 -1.32 -10.68
N LYS A 182 4.39 -0.27 -10.74
CA LYS A 182 4.02 0.97 -11.43
C LYS A 182 3.86 0.73 -12.93
N GLU A 183 4.84 0.07 -13.56
CA GLU A 183 4.77 -0.34 -14.97
C GLU A 183 3.50 -1.17 -15.26
N GLU A 184 3.18 -2.14 -14.39
CA GLU A 184 1.96 -2.94 -14.53
C GLU A 184 0.70 -2.08 -14.39
N SER A 185 0.67 -1.12 -13.48
CA SER A 185 -0.49 -0.26 -13.25
C SER A 185 -0.79 0.68 -14.43
N GLU A 186 0.25 1.13 -15.13
CA GLU A 186 0.14 1.98 -16.32
C GLU A 186 -0.39 1.20 -17.53
N ASN A 187 -0.12 -0.11 -17.58
CA ASN A 187 -0.59 -1.01 -18.64
C ASN A 187 -1.93 -1.69 -18.32
N ALA A 188 -2.48 -1.46 -17.12
CA ALA A 188 -3.69 -2.12 -16.67
C ALA A 188 -4.94 -1.61 -17.39
N ASN A 189 -5.73 -2.53 -17.97
CA ASN A 189 -7.06 -2.19 -18.45
C ASN A 189 -7.99 -1.92 -17.23
N PRO A 190 -8.69 -0.77 -17.16
CA PRO A 190 -9.67 -0.49 -16.10
C PRO A 190 -10.77 -1.55 -15.98
N ASP A 191 -11.06 -2.30 -17.05
CA ASP A 191 -12.08 -3.35 -17.07
C ASP A 191 -11.63 -4.68 -16.41
N ASP A 192 -10.33 -4.86 -16.12
CA ASP A 192 -9.78 -6.04 -15.41
C ASP A 192 -10.01 -5.99 -13.88
N ALA A 193 -11.03 -5.26 -13.44
CA ALA A 193 -11.40 -5.10 -12.03
C ALA A 193 -11.81 -6.42 -11.33
N SER A 194 -11.93 -7.52 -12.09
CA SER A 194 -12.29 -8.85 -11.59
C SER A 194 -11.15 -9.54 -10.83
N LEU A 195 -9.89 -9.21 -11.11
CA LEU A 195 -8.75 -9.80 -10.40
C LEU A 195 -8.46 -9.05 -9.09
N ASN A 196 -8.26 -9.82 -8.01
CA ASN A 196 -7.85 -9.24 -6.75
C ASN A 196 -6.49 -8.53 -6.89
N LYS A 197 -6.41 -7.26 -6.43
CA LYS A 197 -5.18 -6.44 -6.44
C LYS A 197 -3.96 -7.18 -5.89
N LEU A 198 -4.16 -7.99 -4.84
CA LEU A 198 -3.11 -8.80 -4.24
C LEU A 198 -2.63 -9.87 -5.22
N GLU A 199 -3.54 -10.64 -5.81
CA GLU A 199 -3.20 -11.70 -6.76
C GLU A 199 -2.45 -11.15 -7.97
N ARG A 200 -2.91 -10.03 -8.52
CA ARG A 200 -2.23 -9.34 -9.61
C ARG A 200 -0.83 -8.91 -9.22
N GLY A 201 -0.66 -8.32 -8.03
CA GLY A 201 0.65 -7.94 -7.52
C GLY A 201 1.60 -9.14 -7.45
N TYR A 202 1.14 -10.27 -6.92
CA TYR A 202 1.97 -11.46 -6.82
C TYR A 202 2.31 -12.08 -8.18
N LYS A 203 1.38 -12.05 -9.15
CA LYS A 203 1.67 -12.50 -10.53
C LYS A 203 2.79 -11.69 -11.20
N VAL A 204 2.93 -10.40 -10.87
CA VAL A 204 4.04 -9.57 -11.34
C VAL A 204 5.35 -9.93 -10.62
N LEU A 205 5.28 -10.23 -9.32
CA LEU A 205 6.47 -10.43 -8.48
C LEU A 205 7.04 -11.85 -8.54
N LEU A 206 6.21 -12.89 -8.71
CA LEU A 206 6.64 -14.29 -8.76
C LEU A 206 7.69 -14.55 -9.85
N PRO A 207 7.56 -14.04 -11.09
CA PRO A 207 8.61 -14.17 -12.10
C PRO A 207 9.97 -13.61 -11.67
N LEU A 208 10.01 -12.57 -10.84
CA LEU A 208 11.27 -11.97 -10.38
C LEU A 208 12.11 -12.94 -9.53
N LEU A 209 11.48 -13.93 -8.88
CA LEU A 209 12.19 -14.97 -8.15
C LEU A 209 12.98 -15.92 -9.07
N THR A 210 12.59 -16.04 -10.34
CA THR A 210 13.26 -16.91 -11.33
C THR A 210 14.19 -16.16 -12.27
N GLN A 211 13.88 -14.92 -12.60
CA GLN A 211 14.65 -14.12 -13.56
C GLN A 211 16.10 -13.86 -13.11
N GLU A 212 16.99 -13.64 -14.09
CA GLU A 212 18.43 -13.40 -13.84
C GLU A 212 18.75 -12.00 -13.29
N GLY A 213 17.75 -11.12 -13.12
CA GLY A 213 17.95 -9.73 -12.69
C GLY A 213 18.18 -9.52 -11.19
N LEU A 214 17.88 -10.51 -10.35
CA LEU A 214 18.09 -10.43 -8.90
C LEU A 214 19.21 -11.36 -8.44
N SER A 215 20.09 -10.85 -7.58
CA SER A 215 21.06 -11.69 -6.89
C SER A 215 20.37 -12.73 -5.99
N PRO A 216 21.03 -13.84 -5.61
CA PRO A 216 20.44 -14.83 -4.71
C PRO A 216 19.95 -14.24 -3.38
N SER A 217 20.68 -13.27 -2.83
CA SER A 217 20.31 -12.57 -1.59
C SER A 217 19.04 -11.72 -1.77
N GLN A 218 18.93 -11.01 -2.89
CA GLN A 218 17.74 -10.23 -3.24
C GLN A 218 16.53 -11.11 -3.53
N LYS A 219 16.72 -12.28 -4.16
CA LYS A 219 15.65 -13.27 -4.36
C LYS A 219 15.13 -13.81 -3.04
N SER A 220 16.04 -14.16 -2.12
CA SER A 220 15.69 -14.57 -0.76
C SER A 220 14.94 -13.46 -0.01
N THR A 221 15.39 -12.21 -0.16
CA THR A 221 14.73 -11.03 0.41
C THR A 221 13.32 -10.85 -0.14
N LEU A 222 13.14 -10.87 -1.47
CA LEU A 222 11.83 -10.75 -2.12
C LEU A 222 10.89 -11.89 -1.67
N PHE A 223 11.38 -13.12 -1.66
CA PHE A 223 10.63 -14.28 -1.18
C PHE A 223 10.12 -14.05 0.25
N LEU A 224 11.02 -13.63 1.15
CA LEU A 224 10.67 -13.36 2.53
C LEU A 224 9.63 -12.24 2.66
N MET A 225 9.76 -11.17 1.87
CA MET A 225 8.81 -10.06 1.88
C MET A 225 7.43 -10.53 1.40
N MET A 226 7.38 -11.32 0.32
CA MET A 226 6.16 -11.90 -0.23
C MET A 226 5.47 -12.85 0.76
N ASP A 227 6.23 -13.75 1.40
CA ASP A 227 5.71 -14.71 2.38
C ASP A 227 5.16 -14.00 3.62
N HIS A 228 5.92 -13.05 4.18
CA HIS A 228 5.47 -12.26 5.33
C HIS A 228 4.21 -11.44 5.01
N HIS A 229 4.18 -10.79 3.85
CA HIS A 229 3.03 -10.00 3.43
C HIS A 229 1.77 -10.86 3.25
N LEU A 230 1.85 -12.02 2.59
CA LEU A 230 0.70 -12.95 2.48
C LEU A 230 0.19 -13.42 3.84
N LYS A 231 1.09 -13.73 4.77
CA LYS A 231 0.72 -14.13 6.13
C LYS A 231 0.00 -13.02 6.89
N SER A 232 0.32 -11.76 6.61
CA SER A 232 -0.30 -10.59 7.24
C SER A 232 -1.69 -10.23 6.71
N VAL A 233 -2.06 -10.77 5.54
CA VAL A 233 -3.37 -10.54 4.91
C VAL A 233 -4.45 -11.51 5.43
N LYS A 234 -4.05 -12.62 6.08
CA LYS A 234 -4.98 -13.54 6.77
C LYS A 234 -5.53 -12.91 8.05
#